data_AF-A0A958YBV7-F1
#
_entry.id   AF-A0A958YBV7-F1
#
_cell.length_a   1.000
_cell.length_b   1.000
_cell.length_c   1.000
_cell.angle_alpha   90.00
_cell.angle_beta   90.00
_cell.angle_gamma   90.00
#
_symmetry.space_group_name_H-M   'P 1'
#
loop_
_entity.id
_entity.type
_entity.pdbx_description
1 polymer ?
#
loop_
_entity_poly.entity_id
_entity_poly.type
_entity_poly.pdbx_seq_one_letter_code
_entity_poly.pdbx_strand_id
1 'polypeptide(L)'
;MMEQSKKENFLAKLYNSNKVSGYYKSLRFAFKEQDVYKSEDNELCLGKKSFVKVIIAFPQFLIPKFQSNTLRVRQVVQKKMECFGIVIDKNLNSIDDYLRGHFSKNSRTPVIKKKKRLESSFNISYKVYYGNIEPDVYENLISTCKRMLVERFEQRADHNHVLNNWEAYRNSLYTLINKKKASFFVIYNNNTPIQ
;
A
#
# COMPACT_ATOMS: atom_id res chain seq x y z
N MET A 1 0.44 17.11 -33.17
CA MET A 1 1.61 17.24 -32.26
C MET A 1 1.30 16.46 -31.00
N MET A 2 1.93 15.29 -30.79
CA MET A 2 1.67 14.43 -29.62
C MET A 2 2.18 15.13 -28.36
N GLU A 3 1.26 15.66 -27.55
CA GLU A 3 1.58 16.19 -26.23
C GLU A 3 2.04 15.05 -25.33
N GLN A 4 3.23 15.20 -24.76
CA GLN A 4 3.83 14.23 -23.83
C GLN A 4 2.85 13.91 -22.70
N SER A 5 2.31 12.68 -22.69
CA SER A 5 1.47 12.23 -21.58
C SER A 5 2.33 12.12 -20.32
N LYS A 6 2.13 13.01 -19.34
CA LYS A 6 2.87 12.92 -18.07
C LYS A 6 2.22 11.87 -17.17
N LYS A 7 2.82 10.68 -17.08
CA LYS A 7 2.36 9.62 -16.17
C LYS A 7 2.49 10.06 -14.71
N GLU A 8 1.51 9.71 -13.88
CA GLU A 8 1.53 9.89 -12.43
C GLU A 8 1.16 8.57 -11.75
N ASN A 9 1.94 8.16 -10.75
CA ASN A 9 1.63 7.04 -9.89
C ASN A 9 0.87 7.54 -8.66
N PHE A 10 -0.41 7.19 -8.55
CA PHE A 10 -1.31 7.68 -7.50
C PHE A 10 -0.81 7.33 -6.09
N LEU A 11 -0.47 6.05 -5.85
CA LEU A 11 -0.02 5.59 -4.54
C LEU A 11 1.35 6.18 -4.16
N ALA A 12 2.28 6.30 -5.12
CA ALA A 12 3.58 6.91 -4.85
C ALA A 12 3.44 8.39 -4.48
N LYS A 13 2.54 9.13 -5.15
CA LYS A 13 2.27 10.54 -4.82
C LYS A 13 1.65 10.68 -3.43
N LEU A 14 0.65 9.85 -3.11
CA LEU A 14 0.03 9.82 -1.80
C LEU A 14 1.07 9.50 -0.72
N TYR A 15 1.93 8.51 -0.94
CA TYR A 15 3.00 8.14 0.00
C TYR A 15 4.03 9.26 0.21
N ASN A 16 4.57 9.82 -0.87
CA ASN A 16 5.67 10.79 -0.79
C ASN A 16 5.24 12.18 -0.33
N SER A 17 4.04 12.62 -0.71
CA SER A 17 3.59 14.00 -0.49
C SER A 17 2.39 14.13 0.43
N ASN A 18 1.75 13.01 0.80
CA ASN A 18 0.47 12.99 1.50
C ASN A 18 -0.59 13.87 0.81
N LYS A 19 -0.54 13.95 -0.53
CA LYS A 19 -1.44 14.75 -1.35
C LYS A 19 -2.15 13.88 -2.38
N VAL A 20 -3.44 14.15 -2.54
CA VAL A 20 -4.24 13.70 -3.67
C VAL A 20 -4.16 14.77 -4.77
N SER A 21 -4.14 14.35 -6.03
CA SER A 21 -4.10 15.29 -7.15
C SER A 21 -5.37 16.12 -7.25
N GLY A 22 -5.25 17.40 -7.60
CA GLY A 22 -6.40 18.32 -7.75
C GLY A 22 -7.42 17.90 -8.82
N TYR A 23 -7.16 16.83 -9.58
CA TYR A 23 -8.14 16.20 -10.46
C TYR A 23 -9.36 15.63 -9.72
N TYR A 24 -9.17 15.26 -8.45
CA TYR A 24 -10.17 14.56 -7.66
C TYR A 24 -10.86 15.53 -6.69
N LYS A 25 -12.18 15.68 -6.81
CA LYS A 25 -13.03 16.40 -5.87
C LYS A 25 -13.23 15.63 -4.57
N SER A 26 -13.50 14.34 -4.69
CA SER A 26 -13.58 13.44 -3.54
C SER A 26 -13.18 12.03 -3.93
N LEU A 27 -12.78 11.25 -2.93
CA LEU A 27 -12.59 9.81 -3.04
C LEU A 27 -13.46 9.14 -1.97
N ARG A 28 -14.18 8.09 -2.35
CA ARG A 28 -14.94 7.24 -1.42
C ARG A 28 -14.50 5.79 -1.54
N PHE A 29 -14.74 5.00 -0.50
CA PHE A 29 -14.56 3.56 -0.61
C PHE A 29 -15.63 2.94 -1.50
N ALA A 30 -15.28 1.90 -2.26
CA ALA A 30 -16.24 1.17 -3.08
C ALA A 30 -17.23 0.35 -2.24
N PHE A 31 -16.81 -0.04 -1.03
CA PHE A 31 -17.58 -0.87 -0.09
C PHE A 31 -18.19 -0.06 1.08
N LYS A 32 -18.06 1.27 1.09
CA LYS A 32 -18.62 2.14 2.14
C LYS A 32 -18.98 3.50 1.54
N GLU A 33 -20.16 4.02 1.87
CA GLU A 33 -20.63 5.30 1.32
C GLU A 33 -19.88 6.55 1.84
N GLN A 34 -18.98 6.37 2.80
CA GLN A 34 -18.22 7.46 3.39
C GLN A 34 -17.06 7.90 2.47
N ASP A 35 -16.98 9.21 2.21
CA ASP A 35 -15.81 9.83 1.59
C ASP A 35 -14.58 9.71 2.51
N VAL A 36 -13.46 9.31 1.95
CA VAL A 36 -12.14 9.23 2.62
C VAL A 36 -11.29 10.46 2.35
N TYR A 37 -11.65 11.23 1.34
CA TYR A 37 -10.97 12.46 0.95
C TYR A 37 -11.97 13.41 0.28
N LYS A 38 -11.86 14.70 0.58
CA LYS A 38 -12.53 15.79 -0.12
C LYS A 38 -11.50 16.88 -0.38
N SER A 39 -11.49 17.41 -1.59
CA SER A 39 -10.69 18.58 -1.95
C SER A 39 -11.23 19.82 -1.24
N GLU A 40 -10.34 20.67 -0.75
CA GLU A 40 -10.67 22.01 -0.22
C GLU A 40 -10.89 22.99 -1.37
N ASP A 41 -10.18 22.82 -2.49
CA ASP A 41 -10.38 23.60 -3.70
C ASP A 41 -11.73 23.26 -4.33
N ASN A 42 -12.43 24.26 -4.87
CA ASN A 42 -13.71 24.10 -5.57
C ASN A 42 -13.56 24.03 -7.10
N GLU A 43 -12.43 24.48 -7.64
CA GLU A 43 -12.20 24.51 -9.09
C GLU A 43 -10.81 24.03 -9.47
N LEU A 44 -10.72 23.44 -10.66
CA LEU A 44 -9.49 22.94 -11.23
C LEU A 44 -8.95 23.99 -12.19
N CYS A 45 -7.88 24.68 -11.81
CA CYS A 45 -7.23 25.68 -12.67
C CYS A 45 -6.49 24.99 -13.82
N LEU A 46 -7.22 24.61 -14.88
CA LEU A 46 -6.64 24.08 -16.10
C LEU A 46 -6.17 25.23 -16.96
N GLY A 47 -4.87 25.26 -17.28
CA GLY A 47 -4.33 26.19 -18.27
C GLY A 47 -5.03 26.00 -19.63
N LYS A 48 -4.97 27.02 -20.49
CA LYS A 48 -5.67 27.09 -21.80
C LYS A 48 -5.32 25.95 -22.79
N LYS A 49 -4.36 25.09 -22.47
CA LYS A 49 -3.89 24.02 -23.35
C LYS A 49 -4.53 22.69 -22.95
N SER A 50 -5.04 21.96 -23.94
CA SER A 50 -5.41 20.56 -23.75
C SER A 50 -4.20 19.79 -23.21
N PHE A 51 -4.43 18.76 -22.40
CA PHE A 51 -3.37 17.87 -21.94
C PHE A 51 -3.97 16.50 -21.67
N VAL A 52 -3.13 15.46 -21.81
CA VAL A 52 -3.51 14.09 -21.46
C VAL A 52 -2.69 13.67 -20.23
N LYS A 53 -3.39 13.32 -19.15
CA LYS A 53 -2.79 12.80 -17.92
C LYS A 53 -3.11 11.32 -17.78
N VAL A 54 -2.08 10.51 -17.56
CA VAL A 54 -2.24 9.08 -17.30
C VAL A 54 -1.96 8.83 -15.82
N ILE A 55 -2.97 8.34 -15.09
CA ILE A 55 -2.82 7.94 -13.69
C ILE A 55 -2.71 6.42 -13.62
N ILE A 56 -1.64 5.93 -13.00
CA ILE A 56 -1.40 4.51 -12.76
C ILE A 56 -1.45 4.20 -11.26
N ALA A 57 -1.58 2.91 -10.93
CA ALA A 57 -1.67 2.42 -9.56
C ALA A 57 -2.81 3.07 -8.75
N PHE A 58 -3.93 3.38 -9.41
CA PHE A 58 -5.13 3.85 -8.73
C PHE A 58 -5.85 2.65 -8.08
N PRO A 59 -6.12 2.65 -6.76
CA PRO A 59 -6.73 1.52 -6.06
C PRO A 59 -8.16 1.24 -6.51
N GLN A 60 -8.50 -0.04 -6.76
CA GLN A 60 -9.85 -0.44 -7.20
C GLN A 60 -10.92 -0.23 -6.12
N PHE A 61 -10.52 -0.22 -4.85
CA PHE A 61 -11.42 0.02 -3.73
C PHE A 61 -11.75 1.50 -3.52
N LEU A 62 -11.19 2.41 -4.32
CA LEU A 62 -11.53 3.83 -4.30
C LEU A 62 -12.39 4.18 -5.52
N ILE A 63 -13.43 4.98 -5.30
CA ILE A 63 -14.27 5.54 -6.34
C ILE A 63 -14.00 7.05 -6.40
N PRO A 64 -13.45 7.57 -7.51
CA PRO A 64 -13.17 8.99 -7.64
C PRO A 64 -14.39 9.78 -8.11
N LYS A 65 -14.58 10.96 -7.53
CA LYS A 65 -15.37 12.05 -8.10
C LYS A 65 -14.43 13.13 -8.61
N PHE A 66 -14.58 13.54 -9.86
CA PHE A 66 -13.68 14.52 -10.48
C PHE A 66 -14.16 15.96 -10.24
N GLN A 67 -13.21 16.91 -10.22
CA GLN A 67 -13.48 18.32 -9.94
C GLN A 67 -14.26 19.04 -11.03
N SER A 68 -14.03 18.67 -12.29
CA SER A 68 -14.66 19.33 -13.43
C SER A 68 -15.38 18.32 -14.33
N ASN A 69 -16.58 18.69 -14.76
CA ASN A 69 -17.34 17.96 -15.77
C ASN A 69 -16.72 18.06 -17.17
N THR A 70 -15.77 18.98 -17.38
CA THR A 70 -15.05 19.12 -18.65
C THR A 70 -13.96 18.06 -18.84
N LEU A 71 -13.60 17.32 -17.77
CA LEU A 71 -12.63 16.24 -17.86
C LEU A 71 -13.25 15.02 -18.53
N ARG A 72 -12.71 14.64 -19.69
CA ARG A 72 -13.00 13.34 -20.31
C ARG A 72 -12.15 12.26 -19.66
N VAL A 73 -12.77 11.38 -18.89
CA VAL A 73 -12.09 10.30 -18.18
C VAL A 73 -12.32 8.96 -18.87
N ARG A 74 -11.25 8.17 -19.03
CA ARG A 74 -11.33 6.77 -19.46
C ARG A 74 -10.61 5.89 -18.45
N GLN A 75 -11.35 4.95 -17.86
CA GLN A 75 -10.78 3.96 -16.95
C GLN A 75 -10.36 2.71 -17.73
N VAL A 76 -9.13 2.24 -17.48
CA VAL A 76 -8.60 0.99 -18.04
C VAL A 76 -8.28 0.06 -16.89
N VAL A 77 -9.03 -1.03 -16.77
CA VAL A 77 -8.83 -2.02 -15.71
C VAL A 77 -7.68 -2.95 -16.10
N GLN A 78 -6.66 -3.01 -15.26
CA GLN A 78 -5.52 -3.91 -15.44
C GLN A 78 -5.86 -5.29 -14.85
N LYS A 79 -6.18 -6.25 -15.73
CA LYS A 79 -6.39 -7.65 -15.33
C LYS A 79 -5.08 -8.19 -14.73
N LYS A 80 -5.16 -9.00 -13.66
CA LYS A 80 -4.03 -9.57 -12.92
C LYS A 80 -3.21 -8.60 -12.04
N MET A 81 -3.62 -7.34 -11.92
CA MET A 81 -3.07 -6.42 -10.91
C MET A 81 -4.11 -6.21 -9.82
N GLU A 82 -4.11 -7.12 -8.85
CA GLU A 82 -5.04 -7.07 -7.72
C GLU A 82 -4.58 -6.04 -6.69
N CYS A 83 -5.51 -5.22 -6.23
CA CYS A 83 -5.30 -4.26 -5.17
C CYS A 83 -6.36 -4.50 -4.11
N PHE A 84 -5.92 -4.75 -2.88
CA PHE A 84 -6.80 -5.10 -1.77
C PHE A 84 -6.87 -3.95 -0.77
N GLY A 85 -8.07 -3.71 -0.27
CA GLY A 85 -8.31 -2.85 0.89
C GLY A 85 -8.89 -3.70 2.01
N ILE A 86 -8.47 -3.44 3.24
CA ILE A 86 -9.06 -4.03 4.44
C ILE A 86 -9.74 -2.92 5.24
N VAL A 87 -10.93 -3.21 5.75
CA VAL A 87 -11.60 -2.36 6.74
C VAL A 87 -11.36 -2.99 8.09
N ILE A 88 -10.75 -2.24 8.99
CA ILE A 88 -10.58 -2.65 10.38
C ILE A 88 -11.58 -1.85 11.21
N ASP A 89 -12.56 -2.52 11.78
CA ASP A 89 -13.50 -1.91 12.73
C ASP A 89 -12.77 -1.57 14.04
N LYS A 90 -13.07 -0.40 14.60
CA LYS A 90 -12.51 0.07 15.88
C LYS A 90 -12.95 -0.80 17.05
N ASN A 91 -14.08 -1.50 16.92
CA ASN A 91 -14.63 -2.38 17.95
C ASN A 91 -14.06 -3.81 17.91
N LEU A 92 -13.09 -4.09 17.03
CA LEU A 92 -12.45 -5.40 16.97
C LEU A 92 -11.51 -5.59 18.16
N ASN A 93 -11.81 -6.62 18.96
CA ASN A 93 -11.02 -6.98 20.14
C ASN A 93 -9.89 -7.96 19.81
N SER A 94 -9.97 -8.66 18.68
CA SER A 94 -8.96 -9.63 18.27
C SER A 94 -8.92 -9.86 16.74
N ILE A 95 -7.81 -10.40 16.27
CA ILE A 95 -7.66 -10.88 14.88
C ILE A 95 -8.66 -12.03 14.60
N ASP A 96 -8.95 -12.88 15.59
CA ASP A 96 -9.92 -13.96 15.43
C ASP A 96 -11.35 -13.43 15.23
N ASP A 97 -11.72 -12.33 15.88
CA ASP A 97 -13.01 -11.67 15.64
C ASP A 97 -13.08 -11.13 14.22
N TYR A 98 -12.00 -10.51 13.73
CA TYR A 98 -11.91 -10.03 12.36
C TYR A 98 -12.07 -11.18 11.36
N LEU A 99 -11.31 -12.27 11.55
CA LEU A 99 -11.37 -13.43 10.67
C LEU A 99 -12.76 -14.10 10.70
N ARG A 100 -13.43 -14.12 11.86
CA ARG A 100 -14.77 -14.70 11.98
C ARG A 100 -15.85 -13.84 11.35
N GLY A 101 -15.76 -12.51 11.49
CA GLY A 101 -16.72 -11.56 10.95
C GLY A 101 -16.60 -11.33 9.45
N HIS A 102 -15.39 -11.41 8.88
CA HIS A 102 -15.15 -11.06 7.48
C HIS A 102 -14.85 -12.24 6.55
N PHE A 103 -14.53 -13.43 7.08
CA PHE A 103 -14.17 -14.59 6.25
C PHE A 103 -15.01 -15.82 6.57
N SER A 104 -15.43 -16.51 5.50
CA SER A 104 -16.05 -17.83 5.61
C SER A 104 -15.11 -18.82 6.32
N LYS A 105 -15.68 -19.87 6.93
CA LYS A 105 -14.90 -20.95 7.54
C LYS A 105 -13.87 -21.52 6.55
N ASN A 106 -14.29 -21.75 5.32
CA ASN A 106 -13.45 -22.32 4.26
C ASN A 106 -12.29 -21.39 3.86
N SER A 107 -12.47 -20.06 3.92
CA SER A 107 -11.42 -19.08 3.62
C SER A 107 -10.42 -18.91 4.77
N ARG A 108 -10.88 -18.92 6.03
CA ARG A 108 -10.01 -18.69 7.21
C ARG A 108 -9.23 -19.93 7.65
N THR A 109 -9.78 -21.13 7.50
CA THR A 109 -9.11 -22.38 7.92
C THR A 109 -7.72 -22.58 7.30
N PRO A 110 -7.51 -22.36 5.98
CA PRO A 110 -6.18 -22.48 5.37
C PRO A 110 -5.14 -21.54 5.97
N VAL A 111 -5.52 -20.29 6.27
CA VAL A 111 -4.63 -19.29 6.88
C VAL A 111 -4.21 -19.74 8.28
N ILE A 112 -5.18 -20.16 9.10
CA ILE A 112 -4.93 -20.65 10.46
C ILE A 112 -4.04 -21.90 10.44
N LYS A 113 -4.28 -22.84 9.52
CA LYS A 113 -3.45 -24.05 9.36
C LYS A 113 -2.01 -23.72 8.99
N LYS A 114 -1.80 -22.78 8.06
CA LYS A 114 -0.45 -22.33 7.66
C LYS A 114 0.29 -21.68 8.82
N LYS A 115 -0.38 -20.81 9.59
CA LYS A 115 0.18 -20.19 10.80
C LYS A 115 0.60 -21.28 11.81
N LYS A 116 -0.32 -22.19 12.16
CA LYS A 116 -0.03 -23.30 13.09
C LYS A 116 1.14 -24.16 12.64
N ARG A 117 1.23 -24.46 11.33
CA ARG A 117 2.35 -25.22 10.77
C ARG A 117 3.67 -24.46 10.93
N LEU A 118 3.68 -23.17 10.62
CA LEU A 118 4.87 -22.31 10.77
C LEU A 118 5.35 -22.32 12.24
N GLU A 119 4.44 -22.11 13.18
CA GLU A 119 4.73 -22.04 14.62
C GLU A 119 5.11 -23.39 15.25
N SER A 120 4.66 -24.51 14.68
CA SER A 120 5.05 -25.85 15.15
C SER A 120 6.33 -26.38 14.53
N SER A 121 6.70 -25.89 13.33
CA SER A 121 7.90 -26.37 12.62
C SER A 121 9.14 -25.55 12.93
N PHE A 122 8.98 -24.33 13.47
CA PHE A 122 10.05 -23.37 13.69
C PHE A 122 9.86 -22.64 15.01
N ASN A 123 10.95 -22.10 15.56
CA ASN A 123 10.88 -21.28 16.76
C ASN A 123 10.49 -19.84 16.38
N ILE A 124 9.19 -19.62 16.21
CA ILE A 124 8.66 -18.37 15.67
C ILE A 124 8.46 -17.32 16.76
N SER A 125 8.96 -16.11 16.50
CA SER A 125 8.57 -14.91 17.24
C SER A 125 8.14 -13.78 16.29
N TYR A 126 7.28 -12.90 16.78
CA TYR A 126 6.75 -11.77 16.02
C TYR A 126 7.15 -10.47 16.70
N LYS A 127 7.56 -9.47 15.92
CA LYS A 127 7.87 -8.14 16.44
C LYS A 127 7.31 -7.06 15.53
N VAL A 128 6.70 -6.05 16.15
CA VAL A 128 6.25 -4.84 15.47
C VAL A 128 7.07 -3.68 15.96
N TYR A 129 7.81 -3.05 15.04
CA TYR A 129 8.49 -1.80 15.29
C TYR A 129 7.56 -0.65 14.90
N TYR A 130 7.12 0.13 15.89
CA TYR A 130 6.20 1.25 15.72
C TYR A 130 6.47 2.33 16.77
N GLY A 131 7.01 3.46 16.33
CA GLY A 131 7.40 4.57 17.20
C GLY A 131 8.76 4.42 17.89
N ASN A 132 9.39 3.24 17.82
CA ASN A 132 10.75 3.04 18.30
C ASN A 132 11.44 1.90 17.52
N ILE A 133 12.53 2.22 16.85
CA ILE A 133 13.47 1.26 16.26
C ILE A 133 14.87 1.87 16.30
N GLU A 134 15.83 1.08 16.82
CA GLU A 134 17.24 1.48 16.85
C GLU A 134 17.83 1.52 15.43
N PRO A 135 18.75 2.45 15.12
CA PRO A 135 19.37 2.57 13.80
C PRO A 135 19.97 1.25 13.29
N ASP A 136 20.75 0.55 14.12
CA ASP A 136 21.43 -0.69 13.70
C ASP A 136 20.44 -1.82 13.42
N VAL A 137 19.39 -1.90 14.24
CA VAL A 137 18.29 -2.85 14.06
C VAL A 137 17.54 -2.54 12.77
N TYR A 138 17.26 -1.26 12.51
CA TYR A 138 16.64 -0.84 11.26
C TYR A 138 17.48 -1.21 10.05
N GLU A 139 18.78 -0.89 10.05
CA GLU A 139 19.66 -1.17 8.93
C GLU A 139 19.80 -2.67 8.65
N ASN A 140 19.89 -3.49 9.69
CA ASN A 140 19.89 -4.95 9.54
C ASN A 140 18.56 -5.47 8.94
N LEU A 141 17.42 -4.97 9.42
CA LEU A 141 16.11 -5.42 8.95
C LEU A 141 15.80 -4.94 7.53
N ILE A 142 16.09 -3.68 7.21
CA ILE A 142 15.80 -3.12 5.89
C ILE A 142 16.70 -3.76 4.82
N SER A 143 17.97 -4.01 5.12
CA SER A 143 18.88 -4.74 4.21
C SER A 143 18.46 -6.20 4.02
N THR A 144 18.07 -6.89 5.09
CA THR A 144 17.53 -8.25 5.02
C THR A 144 16.26 -8.30 4.17
N CYS A 145 15.33 -7.35 4.39
CA CYS A 145 14.12 -7.21 3.58
C CYS A 145 14.44 -6.97 2.10
N LYS A 146 15.43 -6.12 1.78
CA LYS A 146 15.89 -5.89 0.40
C LYS A 146 16.30 -7.21 -0.25
N ARG A 147 17.14 -7.99 0.44
CA ARG A 147 17.68 -9.25 -0.07
C ARG A 147 16.56 -10.25 -0.37
N MET A 148 15.66 -10.48 0.57
CA MET A 148 14.53 -11.39 0.38
C MET A 148 13.61 -10.92 -0.76
N LEU A 149 13.40 -9.60 -0.87
CA LEU A 149 12.62 -9.01 -1.96
C LEU A 149 13.28 -9.25 -3.32
N VAL A 150 14.60 -9.02 -3.44
CA VAL A 150 15.35 -9.28 -4.69
C VAL A 150 15.25 -10.76 -5.08
N GLU A 151 15.60 -11.67 -4.15
CA GLU A 151 15.54 -13.12 -4.38
C GLU A 151 14.15 -13.56 -4.88
N ARG A 152 13.07 -13.03 -4.27
CA ARG A 152 11.69 -13.35 -4.66
C ARG A 152 11.33 -12.90 -6.07
N PHE A 153 11.78 -11.72 -6.49
CA PHE A 153 11.45 -11.17 -7.81
C PHE A 153 12.31 -11.77 -8.92
N GLU A 154 13.57 -12.11 -8.63
CA GLU A 154 14.43 -12.87 -9.53
C GLU A 154 13.86 -14.26 -9.84
N GLN A 155 13.38 -14.98 -8.80
CA GLN A 155 12.70 -16.28 -8.97
C GLN A 155 11.47 -16.22 -9.88
N ARG A 156 10.85 -15.04 -10.02
CA ARG A 156 9.65 -14.83 -10.83
C ARG A 156 9.91 -14.20 -12.19
N ALA A 157 11.15 -13.80 -12.48
CA ALA A 157 11.51 -12.97 -13.63
C ALA A 157 10.63 -11.70 -13.77
N ASP A 158 10.21 -11.12 -12.64
CA ASP A 158 9.32 -9.95 -12.57
C ASP A 158 10.09 -8.68 -12.18
N HIS A 159 9.69 -7.52 -12.71
CA HIS A 159 10.23 -6.22 -12.28
C HIS A 159 9.50 -5.66 -11.05
N ASN A 160 10.22 -4.96 -10.17
CA ASN A 160 9.66 -4.34 -8.97
C ASN A 160 9.89 -2.82 -8.91
N HIS A 161 8.80 -2.05 -8.95
CA HIS A 161 8.83 -0.59 -8.82
C HIS A 161 9.40 -0.11 -7.47
N VAL A 162 9.26 -0.90 -6.40
CA VAL A 162 9.83 -0.62 -5.08
C VAL A 162 11.35 -0.70 -5.13
N LEU A 163 11.92 -1.73 -5.77
CA LEU A 163 13.38 -1.89 -5.91
C LEU A 163 14.00 -0.72 -6.70
N ASN A 164 13.31 -0.22 -7.73
CA ASN A 164 13.76 0.95 -8.50
C ASN A 164 13.85 2.24 -7.67
N ASN A 165 13.11 2.34 -6.56
CA ASN A 165 13.09 3.51 -5.69
C ASN A 165 13.58 3.16 -4.26
N TRP A 166 14.38 2.10 -4.13
CA TRP A 166 14.70 1.50 -2.83
C TRP A 166 15.31 2.49 -1.85
N GLU A 167 16.29 3.31 -2.27
CA GLU A 167 16.95 4.26 -1.38
C GLU A 167 15.98 5.33 -0.86
N ALA A 168 15.01 5.76 -1.65
CA ALA A 168 13.97 6.69 -1.18
C ALA A 168 13.13 6.07 -0.06
N TYR A 169 12.77 4.78 -0.20
CA TYR A 169 12.04 4.05 0.85
C TYR A 169 12.92 3.80 2.08
N ARG A 170 14.16 3.34 1.90
CA ARG A 170 15.11 3.12 3.00
C ARG A 170 15.40 4.40 3.79
N ASN A 171 15.52 5.56 3.15
CA ASN A 171 15.79 6.80 3.86
C ASN A 171 14.57 7.33 4.62
N SER A 172 13.37 7.14 4.08
CA SER A 172 12.14 7.67 4.68
C SER A 172 11.53 6.76 5.76
N LEU A 173 11.60 5.43 5.60
CA LEU A 173 10.92 4.48 6.48
C LEU A 173 11.40 4.55 7.93
N TYR A 174 12.70 4.69 8.20
CA TYR A 174 13.21 4.86 9.56
C TYR A 174 12.52 6.02 10.29
N THR A 175 12.48 7.18 9.62
CA THR A 175 11.83 8.38 10.15
C THR A 175 10.33 8.17 10.33
N LEU A 176 9.67 7.51 9.38
CA LEU A 176 8.22 7.26 9.45
C LEU A 176 7.86 6.28 10.58
N ILE A 177 8.68 5.25 10.82
CA ILE A 177 8.48 4.29 11.92
C ILE A 177 8.56 5.03 13.25
N ASN A 178 9.62 5.80 13.48
CA ASN A 178 9.82 6.54 14.72
C ASN A 178 8.79 7.66 14.94
N LYS A 179 8.23 8.23 13.85
CA LYS A 179 7.09 9.18 13.91
C LYS A 179 5.72 8.52 14.02
N LYS A 180 5.63 7.19 14.20
CA LYS A 180 4.36 6.44 14.25
C LYS A 180 3.49 6.61 12.99
N LYS A 181 4.13 6.79 11.83
CA LYS A 181 3.50 6.92 10.51
C LYS A 181 3.70 5.69 9.63
N ALA A 182 4.60 4.80 10.03
CA ALA A 182 4.80 3.48 9.44
C ALA A 182 5.06 2.47 10.56
N SER A 183 4.94 1.19 10.25
CA SER A 183 5.37 0.10 11.13
C SER A 183 6.16 -0.92 10.34
N PHE A 184 7.08 -1.60 11.02
CA PHE A 184 7.81 -2.72 10.45
C PHE A 184 7.40 -3.99 11.19
N PHE A 185 6.65 -4.86 10.51
CA PHE A 185 6.26 -6.18 11.02
C PHE A 185 7.32 -7.21 10.62
N VAL A 186 7.88 -7.92 11.59
CA VAL A 186 8.93 -8.91 11.37
C VAL A 186 8.52 -10.24 12.01
N ILE A 187 8.66 -11.31 11.22
CA ILE A 187 8.58 -12.69 11.71
C ILE A 187 10.02 -13.19 11.81
N TYR A 188 10.37 -13.75 12.96
CA TYR A 188 11.67 -14.37 13.18
C TYR A 188 11.52 -15.88 13.31
N ASN A 189 12.50 -16.61 12.77
CA ASN A 189 12.82 -17.96 13.20
C ASN A 189 14.09 -17.87 14.07
N ASN A 190 13.95 -18.13 15.36
CA ASN A 190 14.94 -17.76 16.37
C ASN A 190 15.21 -16.24 16.32
N ASN A 191 16.42 -15.84 15.91
CA ASN A 191 16.85 -14.45 15.77
C ASN A 191 16.98 -14.00 14.30
N THR A 192 16.60 -14.86 13.35
CA THR A 192 16.74 -14.57 11.91
C THR A 192 15.39 -14.14 11.35
N PRO A 193 15.26 -12.94 10.75
CA PRO A 193 14.05 -12.55 10.03
C PRO A 193 13.75 -13.55 8.90
N ILE A 194 12.47 -13.80 8.63
CA ILE A 194 12.02 -14.67 7.54
C ILE A 194 10.92 -14.00 6.68
N GLN A 195 10.77 -14.46 5.43
CA GLN A 195 9.72 -14.04 4.49
C GLN A 195 8.79 -15.20 4.14
#